data_AF-A0A1M7KTD3-F1
#
_entry.id   AF-A0A1M7KTD3-F1
#
_cell.length_a   1.000
_cell.length_b   1.000
_cell.length_c   1.000
_cell.angle_alpha   90.00
_cell.angle_beta   90.00
_cell.angle_gamma   90.00
#
_symmetry.space_group_name_H-M   'P 1'
#
loop_
_entity.id
_entity.type
_entity.pdbx_description
1 polymer ?
#
loop_
_entity_poly.entity_id
_entity_poly.type
_entity_poly.pdbx_seq_one_letter_code
_entity_poly.pdbx_strand_id
1 'polypeptide(L)'
;MKNILLLFILTLLSCTNKKNEDLIRETETVSIIQTLIEKKGLEMTRDFPTEKELPICLDLKKVIVNTRCFEETEPNNKITAIKLPERSFANQGEVCIEKINKSKPINNSFFQIKDSLDILSQNATIKTFKIPKSITQKFKTVELTRNLKIIEQYIQFSIPIFSKDNNKAYLEFDHYSNNEQSYGNSIYLEKIEGKWKIKYIEKNWNI
;
A
#
# COMPACT_ATOMS: atom_id res chain seq x y z
N MET A 1 49.51 17.94 -6.17
CA MET A 1 48.14 17.56 -6.58
C MET A 1 47.76 16.27 -5.87
N LYS A 2 47.21 16.31 -4.66
CA LYS A 2 46.96 15.08 -3.85
C LYS A 2 45.54 14.96 -3.27
N ASN A 3 44.64 15.89 -3.57
CA ASN A 3 43.30 15.95 -2.96
C ASN A 3 42.13 15.68 -3.93
N ILE A 4 42.38 15.27 -5.17
CA ILE A 4 41.29 15.03 -6.16
C ILE A 4 40.77 13.59 -6.11
N LEU A 5 41.52 12.65 -5.52
CA LEU A 5 41.14 11.22 -5.49
C LEU A 5 40.02 10.90 -4.49
N LEU A 6 39.77 11.77 -3.50
CA LEU A 6 38.74 11.51 -2.47
C LEU A 6 37.30 11.73 -2.97
N LEU A 7 37.11 12.53 -4.03
CA LEU A 7 35.77 12.85 -4.54
C LEU A 7 35.15 11.71 -5.36
N PHE A 8 35.97 10.82 -5.93
CA PHE A 8 35.49 9.71 -6.77
C PHE A 8 35.03 8.47 -5.98
N ILE A 9 35.40 8.35 -4.69
CA ILE A 9 35.02 7.19 -3.86
C ILE A 9 33.60 7.35 -3.29
N LEU A 10 33.12 8.59 -3.13
CA LEU A 10 31.79 8.88 -2.59
C LEU A 10 30.63 8.56 -3.54
N THR A 11 30.88 8.46 -4.86
CA THR A 11 29.82 8.18 -5.85
C THR A 11 29.52 6.68 -6.01
N LEU A 12 30.40 5.79 -5.53
CA LEU A 12 30.23 4.34 -5.64
C LEU A 12 29.36 3.73 -4.52
N LEU A 13 29.12 4.45 -3.43
CA LEU A 13 28.31 3.99 -2.29
C LEU A 13 26.79 4.15 -2.51
N SER A 14 26.37 4.91 -3.53
CA SER A 14 24.93 5.18 -3.74
C SER A 14 24.18 4.02 -4.40
N CYS A 15 24.85 3.12 -5.13
CA CYS A 15 24.17 1.99 -5.79
C CYS A 15 23.87 0.81 -4.86
N THR A 16 24.65 0.60 -3.79
CA THR A 16 24.38 -0.44 -2.78
C THR A 16 23.20 -0.09 -1.88
N ASN A 17 22.98 1.19 -1.62
CA ASN A 17 21.95 1.64 -0.68
C ASN A 17 20.52 1.33 -1.16
N LYS A 18 20.24 1.50 -2.46
CA LYS A 18 18.89 1.24 -3.00
C LYS A 18 18.46 -0.22 -2.84
N LYS A 19 19.37 -1.18 -3.09
CA LYS A 19 19.09 -2.61 -2.88
C LYS A 19 18.87 -2.95 -1.40
N ASN A 20 19.56 -2.26 -0.50
CA ASN A 20 19.42 -2.48 0.93
C ASN A 20 18.10 -1.90 1.46
N GLU A 21 17.71 -0.71 1.00
CA GLU A 21 16.42 -0.10 1.33
C GLU A 21 15.24 -0.95 0.85
N ASP A 22 15.29 -1.48 -0.37
CA ASP A 22 14.25 -2.38 -0.90
C ASP A 22 14.14 -3.65 -0.04
N LEU A 23 15.27 -4.26 0.37
CA LEU A 23 15.27 -5.44 1.24
C LEU A 23 14.68 -5.15 2.63
N ILE A 24 15.00 -3.98 3.20
CA ILE A 24 14.40 -3.53 4.47
C ILE A 24 12.89 -3.42 4.29
N ARG A 25 12.42 -2.74 3.23
CA ARG A 25 10.98 -2.56 2.96
C ARG A 25 10.25 -3.87 2.69
N GLU A 26 10.87 -4.84 2.03
CA GLU A 26 10.31 -6.18 1.88
C GLU A 26 10.11 -6.86 3.25
N THR A 27 11.13 -6.78 4.12
CA THR A 27 11.06 -7.34 5.48
C THR A 27 9.98 -6.65 6.31
N GLU A 28 9.91 -5.32 6.25
CA GLU A 28 8.89 -4.53 6.95
C GLU A 28 7.48 -4.80 6.38
N THR A 29 7.36 -5.05 5.07
CA THR A 29 6.09 -5.44 4.44
C THR A 29 5.57 -6.75 5.04
N VAL A 30 6.43 -7.78 5.17
CA VAL A 30 6.05 -9.03 5.85
C VAL A 30 5.54 -8.75 7.26
N SER A 31 6.25 -7.92 8.04
CA SER A 31 5.87 -7.58 9.41
C SER A 31 4.53 -6.84 9.50
N ILE A 32 4.27 -5.89 8.59
CA ILE A 32 3.00 -5.16 8.51
C ILE A 32 1.87 -6.11 8.17
N ILE A 33 2.01 -6.93 7.13
CA ILE A 33 0.96 -7.86 6.69
C ILE A 33 0.65 -8.87 7.80
N GLN A 34 1.68 -9.42 8.43
CA GLN A 34 1.51 -10.29 9.59
C GLN A 34 0.75 -9.57 10.72
N THR A 35 1.12 -8.34 11.05
CA THR A 35 0.45 -7.54 12.08
C THR A 35 -1.03 -7.29 11.76
N LEU A 36 -1.36 -6.97 10.51
CA LEU A 36 -2.73 -6.72 10.09
C LEU A 36 -3.59 -7.98 10.18
N ILE A 37 -3.05 -9.11 9.72
CA ILE A 37 -3.73 -10.41 9.73
C ILE A 37 -3.90 -10.94 11.16
N GLU A 38 -2.87 -10.86 12.00
CA GLU A 38 -2.88 -11.44 13.36
C GLU A 38 -3.55 -10.56 14.42
N LYS A 39 -3.41 -9.23 14.33
CA LYS A 39 -3.69 -8.32 15.45
C LYS A 39 -4.95 -7.47 15.28
N LYS A 40 -5.39 -7.24 14.04
CA LYS A 40 -6.36 -6.18 13.70
C LYS A 40 -7.64 -6.68 13.03
N GLY A 41 -7.71 -7.97 12.68
CA GLY A 41 -8.95 -8.54 12.18
C GLY A 41 -10.15 -8.38 13.12
N LEU A 42 -9.90 -8.27 14.43
CA LEU A 42 -10.96 -8.12 15.42
C LEU A 42 -11.48 -6.67 15.58
N GLU A 43 -10.69 -5.66 15.21
CA GLU A 43 -11.06 -4.22 15.37
C GLU A 43 -11.49 -3.56 14.06
N MET A 44 -11.08 -4.11 12.91
CA MET A 44 -11.32 -3.55 11.56
C MET A 44 -12.73 -3.83 11.01
N THR A 45 -13.73 -4.01 11.89
CA THR A 45 -15.13 -4.46 11.69
C THR A 45 -15.35 -5.96 11.96
N ARG A 46 -16.61 -6.33 12.19
CA ARG A 46 -17.11 -7.71 12.31
C ARG A 46 -16.79 -8.61 11.10
N ASP A 47 -16.18 -8.05 10.05
CA ASP A 47 -16.07 -8.63 8.72
C ASP A 47 -14.63 -8.94 8.28
N PHE A 48 -13.61 -8.73 9.13
CA PHE A 48 -12.34 -9.37 8.85
C PHE A 48 -12.54 -10.87 9.06
N PRO A 49 -12.08 -11.73 8.13
CA PRO A 49 -12.38 -13.15 8.19
C PRO A 49 -11.97 -13.71 9.55
N THR A 50 -12.97 -14.22 10.28
CA THR A 50 -12.78 -15.07 11.45
C THR A 50 -12.18 -16.39 11.00
N GLU A 51 -10.89 -16.39 10.63
CA GLU A 51 -10.07 -17.52 10.16
C GLU A 51 -10.63 -18.37 8.97
N LYS A 52 -11.92 -18.27 8.58
CA LYS A 52 -12.61 -19.34 7.82
C LYS A 52 -13.36 -18.91 6.55
N GLU A 53 -13.77 -17.65 6.40
CA GLU A 53 -14.80 -17.33 5.39
C GLU A 53 -14.28 -16.66 4.11
N LEU A 54 -13.42 -15.64 4.20
CA LEU A 54 -12.93 -14.90 3.03
C LEU A 54 -11.47 -15.24 2.68
N PRO A 55 -11.18 -15.70 1.45
CA PRO A 55 -9.83 -15.89 0.97
C PRO A 55 -8.98 -14.61 0.97
N ILE A 56 -7.70 -14.75 1.29
CA ILE A 56 -6.69 -13.69 1.17
C ILE A 56 -6.02 -13.80 -0.19
N CYS A 57 -6.00 -12.71 -0.96
CA CYS A 57 -5.19 -12.64 -2.17
C CYS A 57 -3.70 -12.62 -1.79
N LEU A 58 -2.94 -13.59 -2.28
CA LEU A 58 -1.51 -13.70 -2.00
C LEU A 58 -0.70 -12.61 -2.69
N ASP A 59 -1.21 -12.04 -3.78
CA ASP A 59 -0.55 -11.00 -4.55
C ASP A 59 -0.96 -9.62 -4.04
N LEU A 60 0.01 -8.90 -3.45
CA LEU A 60 -0.21 -7.51 -3.06
C LEU A 60 -0.37 -6.63 -4.30
N LYS A 61 -1.42 -5.80 -4.33
CA LYS A 61 -1.58 -4.82 -5.42
C LYS A 61 -0.55 -3.70 -5.30
N LYS A 62 -0.10 -3.17 -6.43
CA LYS A 62 0.72 -1.95 -6.45
C LYS A 62 -0.20 -0.73 -6.40
N VAL A 63 0.11 0.21 -5.50
CA VAL A 63 -0.48 1.54 -5.51
C VAL A 63 0.54 2.50 -6.12
N ILE A 64 0.09 3.32 -7.07
CA ILE A 64 0.87 4.35 -7.75
C ILE A 64 0.55 5.70 -7.12
N VAL A 65 1.58 6.38 -6.63
CA VAL A 65 1.45 7.71 -6.04
C VAL A 65 1.58 8.78 -7.12
N ASN A 66 0.57 9.63 -7.26
CA ASN A 66 0.55 10.72 -8.23
C ASN A 66 0.61 12.09 -7.53
N THR A 67 1.20 13.08 -8.21
CA THR A 67 1.27 14.49 -7.77
C THR A 67 0.31 15.40 -8.53
N ARG A 68 -0.33 14.89 -9.59
CA ARG A 68 -1.16 15.65 -10.53
C ARG A 68 -2.65 15.33 -10.40
N CYS A 69 -3.09 15.06 -9.19
CA CYS A 69 -4.47 14.67 -8.93
C CYS A 69 -5.51 15.77 -9.12
N PHE A 70 -5.07 17.02 -9.11
CA PHE A 70 -5.91 18.19 -9.18
C PHE A 70 -5.50 19.13 -10.31
N GLU A 71 -4.72 18.65 -11.29
CA GLU A 71 -4.54 19.42 -12.53
C GLU A 71 -5.92 19.54 -13.18
N GLU A 72 -6.46 20.77 -13.21
CA GLU A 72 -7.71 21.09 -13.88
C GLU A 72 -7.57 20.68 -15.35
N THR A 73 -8.15 19.54 -15.71
CA THR A 73 -8.54 19.31 -17.10
C THR A 73 -9.51 20.43 -17.45
N GLU A 74 -9.29 21.13 -18.58
CA GLU A 74 -10.21 22.16 -19.07
C GLU A 74 -11.68 21.73 -18.84
N PRO A 75 -12.59 22.64 -18.46
CA PRO A 75 -13.95 22.30 -18.08
C PRO A 75 -14.65 21.55 -19.22
N ASN A 76 -14.61 20.23 -19.14
CA ASN A 76 -15.25 19.37 -20.10
C ASN A 76 -16.68 19.22 -19.60
N ASN A 77 -17.62 19.98 -20.16
CA ASN A 77 -19.05 19.98 -19.83
C ASN A 77 -19.76 18.62 -20.07
N LYS A 78 -19.00 17.53 -20.24
CA LYS A 78 -19.51 16.17 -20.26
C LYS A 78 -19.56 15.63 -18.85
N ILE A 79 -20.78 15.41 -18.35
CA ILE A 79 -21.03 14.53 -17.21
C ILE A 79 -20.41 13.17 -17.57
N THR A 80 -19.23 12.90 -17.02
CA THR A 80 -18.57 11.62 -17.21
C THR A 80 -19.03 10.77 -16.03
N ALA A 81 -19.85 9.76 -16.28
CA ALA A 81 -20.16 8.78 -15.25
C ALA A 81 -18.83 8.25 -14.71
N ILE A 82 -18.56 8.41 -13.40
CA ILE A 82 -17.38 7.84 -12.77
C ILE A 82 -17.56 6.32 -12.87
N LYS A 83 -16.93 5.70 -13.87
CA LYS A 83 -16.92 4.25 -14.00
C LYS A 83 -16.15 3.72 -12.81
N LEU A 84 -16.83 3.02 -11.89
CA LEU A 84 -16.18 2.32 -10.80
C LEU A 84 -15.09 1.40 -11.39
N PRO A 85 -13.92 1.30 -10.75
CA PRO A 85 -12.85 0.45 -11.25
C PRO A 85 -13.39 -0.97 -11.44
N GLU A 86 -13.13 -1.57 -12.61
CA GLU A 86 -13.55 -2.95 -12.88
C GLU A 86 -12.92 -3.89 -11.84
N ARG A 87 -13.67 -4.87 -11.34
CA ARG A 87 -13.10 -5.87 -10.42
C ARG A 87 -12.00 -6.64 -11.15
N SER A 88 -10.75 -6.34 -10.82
CA SER A 88 -9.58 -6.88 -11.49
C SER A 88 -8.44 -6.95 -10.50
N PHE A 89 -7.79 -8.12 -10.43
CA PHE A 89 -6.57 -8.33 -9.65
C PHE A 89 -5.40 -7.45 -10.14
N ALA A 90 -5.50 -6.90 -11.36
CA ALA A 90 -4.45 -6.13 -12.02
C ALA A 90 -4.66 -4.61 -11.93
N ASN A 91 -5.74 -4.14 -11.31
CA ASN A 91 -5.93 -2.70 -11.13
C ASN A 91 -4.90 -2.17 -10.14
N GLN A 92 -3.93 -1.44 -10.68
CA GLN A 92 -3.07 -0.59 -9.86
C GLN A 92 -3.98 0.53 -9.31
N GLY A 93 -4.03 0.65 -7.99
CA GLY A 93 -4.70 1.80 -7.37
C GLY A 93 -3.86 3.05 -7.63
N GLU A 94 -4.49 4.16 -8.00
CA GLU A 94 -3.82 5.46 -8.00
C GLU A 94 -4.23 6.26 -6.76
N VAL A 95 -3.25 6.88 -6.12
CA VAL A 95 -3.49 7.72 -4.94
C VAL A 95 -2.69 9.00 -5.02
N CYS A 96 -3.30 10.08 -4.55
CA CYS A 96 -2.67 11.39 -4.52
C CYS A 96 -1.71 11.49 -3.34
N ILE A 97 -0.53 12.05 -3.58
CA ILE A 97 0.44 12.28 -2.50
C ILE A 97 -0.16 13.19 -1.41
N GLU A 98 -1.03 14.13 -1.79
CA GLU A 98 -1.75 14.99 -0.84
C GLU A 98 -2.69 14.19 0.05
N LYS A 99 -3.34 13.14 -0.47
CA LYS A 99 -4.21 12.25 0.30
C LYS A 99 -3.40 11.42 1.29
N ILE A 100 -2.28 10.85 0.83
CA ILE A 100 -1.34 10.13 1.70
C ILE A 100 -0.80 11.05 2.81
N ASN A 101 -0.49 12.31 2.49
CA ASN A 101 0.08 13.27 3.43
C ASN A 101 -0.97 13.84 4.39
N LYS A 102 -2.18 14.17 3.91
CA LYS A 102 -3.24 14.86 4.65
C LYS A 102 -4.40 13.92 4.97
N SER A 103 -4.21 12.99 5.89
CA SER A 103 -5.35 12.29 6.49
C SER A 103 -6.10 13.24 7.44
N LYS A 104 -7.37 13.54 7.15
CA LYS A 104 -8.21 14.56 7.85
C LYS A 104 -8.25 14.52 9.40
N PRO A 105 -8.08 13.40 10.13
CA PRO A 105 -8.18 13.40 11.59
C PRO A 105 -6.84 13.53 12.32
N ILE A 106 -5.71 13.62 11.61
CA ILE A 106 -4.45 14.04 12.23
C ILE A 106 -4.33 15.53 11.90
N ASN A 107 -4.40 16.41 12.90
CA ASN A 107 -4.24 17.87 12.73
C ASN A 107 -2.87 18.29 12.17
N ASN A 108 -2.07 17.33 11.68
CA ASN A 108 -0.75 17.44 11.07
C ASN A 108 -0.65 16.42 9.93
N SER A 109 0.27 16.63 8.98
CA SER A 109 0.51 15.64 7.93
C SER A 109 1.05 14.32 8.53
N PHE A 110 0.49 13.18 8.13
CA PHE A 110 0.93 11.87 8.65
C PHE A 110 2.38 11.59 8.24
N PHE A 111 2.68 11.74 6.95
CA PHE A 111 4.04 11.82 6.43
C PHE A 111 4.58 13.24 6.51
N GLN A 112 5.89 13.37 6.68
CA GLN A 112 6.55 14.67 6.66
C GLN A 112 6.85 15.10 5.22
N ILE A 113 6.97 16.41 4.96
CA ILE A 113 7.31 16.93 3.63
C ILE A 113 8.61 16.32 3.09
N LYS A 114 9.56 16.00 3.98
CA LYS A 114 10.84 15.35 3.62
C LYS A 114 10.66 13.94 3.04
N ASP A 115 9.53 13.30 3.28
CA ASP A 115 9.21 11.94 2.81
C ASP A 115 8.69 11.95 1.36
N SER A 116 8.22 13.08 0.83
CA SER A 116 7.51 13.15 -0.45
C SER A 116 8.31 12.59 -1.64
N LEU A 117 9.60 12.92 -1.75
CA LEU A 117 10.45 12.40 -2.83
C LEU A 117 10.68 10.89 -2.69
N ASP A 118 10.82 10.41 -1.46
CA ASP A 118 11.02 8.99 -1.19
C ASP A 118 9.75 8.18 -1.53
N ILE A 119 8.59 8.68 -1.09
CA ILE A 119 7.26 8.15 -1.44
C ILE A 119 7.09 8.04 -2.96
N LEU A 120 7.41 9.10 -3.72
CA LEU A 120 7.29 9.06 -5.18
C LEU A 120 8.29 8.09 -5.82
N SER A 121 9.50 8.02 -5.29
CA SER A 121 10.52 7.10 -5.80
C SER A 121 10.09 5.63 -5.66
N GLN A 122 9.24 5.33 -4.67
CA GLN A 122 8.75 3.99 -4.41
C GLN A 122 7.81 3.46 -5.51
N ASN A 123 7.26 4.31 -6.37
CA ASN A 123 6.52 3.88 -7.57
C ASN A 123 7.37 2.98 -8.48
N ALA A 124 8.68 3.25 -8.55
CA ALA A 124 9.63 2.49 -9.37
C ALA A 124 10.24 1.28 -8.64
N THR A 125 9.96 1.11 -7.35
CA THR A 125 10.48 0.02 -6.50
C THR A 125 9.40 -1.04 -6.23
N ILE A 126 9.80 -2.25 -5.84
CA ILE A 126 8.94 -3.40 -5.49
C ILE A 126 7.67 -3.45 -6.34
N LYS A 127 7.79 -4.03 -7.53
CA LYS A 127 6.68 -4.07 -8.51
C LYS A 127 5.65 -5.16 -8.18
N THR A 128 6.11 -6.23 -7.56
CA THR A 128 5.33 -7.41 -7.24
C THR A 128 5.75 -7.90 -5.87
N PHE A 129 4.79 -8.31 -5.05
CA PHE A 129 5.08 -8.91 -3.76
C PHE A 129 4.03 -9.98 -3.46
N LYS A 130 4.52 -11.15 -3.04
CA LYS A 130 3.67 -12.29 -2.68
C LYS A 130 3.77 -12.54 -1.19
N ILE A 131 2.62 -12.63 -0.51
CA ILE A 131 2.58 -12.86 0.93
C ILE A 131 3.21 -14.23 1.24
N PRO A 132 4.22 -14.32 2.13
CA PRO A 132 4.85 -15.58 2.49
C PRO A 132 3.87 -16.59 3.09
N LYS A 133 4.05 -17.87 2.76
CA LYS A 133 3.25 -18.99 3.31
C LYS A 133 3.24 -19.04 4.84
N SER A 134 4.31 -18.57 5.49
CA SER A 134 4.39 -18.53 6.96
C SER A 134 3.26 -17.71 7.60
N ILE A 135 2.76 -16.67 6.90
CA ILE A 135 1.63 -15.85 7.34
C ILE A 135 0.29 -16.48 6.95
N THR A 136 0.20 -17.05 5.75
CA THR A 136 -1.09 -17.44 5.14
C THR A 136 -1.47 -18.91 5.34
N GLN A 137 -0.60 -19.74 5.91
CA GLN A 137 -0.81 -21.19 6.09
C GLN A 137 -2.13 -21.59 6.79
N LYS A 138 -2.72 -20.71 7.60
CA LYS A 138 -3.98 -20.96 8.32
C LYS A 138 -5.22 -20.41 7.62
N PHE A 139 -5.05 -19.75 6.47
CA PHE A 139 -6.12 -19.02 5.80
C PHE A 139 -6.43 -19.65 4.44
N LYS A 140 -7.66 -19.46 3.96
CA LYS A 140 -7.97 -19.66 2.54
C LYS A 140 -7.23 -18.60 1.73
N THR A 141 -6.70 -18.98 0.58
CA THR A 141 -5.89 -18.09 -0.26
C THR A 141 -6.35 -18.14 -1.70
N VAL A 142 -6.31 -17.00 -2.38
CA VAL A 142 -6.44 -16.89 -3.84
C VAL A 142 -5.19 -16.24 -4.41
N GLU A 143 -4.92 -16.46 -5.69
CA GLU A 143 -3.79 -15.85 -6.39
C GLU A 143 -4.28 -15.23 -7.70
N LEU A 144 -3.50 -14.26 -8.19
CA LEU A 144 -3.73 -13.62 -9.46
C LEU A 144 -3.56 -14.63 -10.60
N THR A 145 -4.68 -15.11 -11.14
CA THR A 145 -4.67 -15.94 -12.36
C THR A 145 -4.87 -15.07 -13.60
N ARG A 146 -4.50 -15.58 -14.78
CA ARG A 146 -4.70 -14.86 -16.06
C ARG A 146 -6.17 -14.55 -16.38
N ASN A 147 -7.13 -15.16 -15.67
CA ASN A 147 -8.54 -14.84 -15.78
C ASN A 147 -8.92 -13.68 -14.85
N LEU A 148 -9.20 -12.53 -15.45
CA LEU A 148 -9.52 -11.28 -14.75
C LEU A 148 -10.91 -11.28 -14.08
N LYS A 149 -11.80 -12.23 -14.40
CA LYS A 149 -13.12 -12.35 -13.75
C LYS A 149 -13.01 -13.15 -12.48
N ILE A 150 -12.86 -12.43 -11.38
CA ILE A 150 -12.88 -12.97 -10.04
C ILE A 150 -14.33 -13.07 -9.63
N ILE A 151 -14.86 -14.28 -9.66
CA ILE A 151 -16.21 -14.59 -9.17
C ILE A 151 -16.19 -14.76 -7.64
N GLU A 152 -15.00 -14.97 -7.09
CA GLU A 152 -14.79 -15.24 -5.67
C GLU A 152 -14.68 -13.95 -4.86
N GLN A 153 -15.16 -14.01 -3.62
CA GLN A 153 -14.96 -12.97 -2.62
C GLN A 153 -13.53 -13.08 -2.09
N TYR A 154 -12.88 -11.96 -1.84
CA TYR A 154 -11.52 -11.97 -1.30
C TYR A 154 -11.16 -10.63 -0.67
N ILE A 155 -10.14 -10.66 0.17
CA ILE A 155 -9.45 -9.46 0.63
C ILE A 155 -8.10 -9.31 -0.07
N GLN A 156 -7.69 -8.08 -0.35
CA GLN A 156 -6.40 -7.78 -0.95
C GLN A 156 -5.76 -6.58 -0.28
N PHE A 157 -4.48 -6.70 0.07
CA PHE A 157 -3.67 -5.60 0.56
C PHE A 157 -2.82 -5.02 -0.57
N SER A 158 -2.46 -3.74 -0.46
CA SER A 158 -1.42 -3.17 -1.31
C SER A 158 -0.02 -3.39 -0.73
N ILE A 159 0.99 -3.26 -1.59
CA ILE A 159 2.37 -3.06 -1.17
C ILE A 159 2.41 -1.74 -0.36
N PRO A 160 2.96 -1.74 0.88
CA PRO A 160 3.02 -0.53 1.67
C PRO A 160 3.96 0.51 1.07
N ILE A 161 3.58 1.77 1.21
CA ILE A 161 4.38 2.95 0.91
C ILE A 161 4.96 3.44 2.24
N PHE A 162 6.28 3.54 2.34
CA PHE A 162 6.99 3.86 3.57
C PHE A 162 7.43 5.33 3.64
N SER A 163 7.64 5.83 4.85
CA SER A 163 8.40 7.07 5.05
C SER A 163 9.89 6.81 4.81
N LYS A 164 10.66 7.89 4.64
CA LYS A 164 12.10 7.78 4.39
C LYS A 164 12.86 7.02 5.48
N ASP A 165 12.39 7.11 6.72
CA ASP A 165 12.98 6.44 7.88
C ASP A 165 12.36 5.06 8.18
N ASN A 166 11.45 4.58 7.34
CA ASN A 166 10.69 3.32 7.50
C ASN A 166 9.92 3.20 8.83
N ASN A 167 9.61 4.32 9.49
CA ASN A 167 8.81 4.33 10.73
C ASN A 167 7.33 4.60 10.51
N LYS A 168 6.93 5.04 9.32
CA LYS A 168 5.54 5.21 8.92
C LYS A 168 5.27 4.44 7.64
N ALA A 169 4.04 3.95 7.50
CA ALA A 169 3.59 3.25 6.32
C ALA A 169 2.14 3.59 5.99
N TYR A 170 1.83 3.56 4.70
CA TYR A 170 0.49 3.64 4.15
C TYR A 170 0.24 2.42 3.28
N LEU A 171 -0.94 1.82 3.37
CA LEU A 171 -1.38 0.80 2.41
C LEU A 171 -2.90 0.81 2.25
N GLU A 172 -3.37 0.24 1.16
CA GLU A 172 -4.79 0.02 0.90
C GLU A 172 -5.18 -1.42 1.26
N PHE A 173 -6.37 -1.57 1.82
CA PHE A 173 -7.05 -2.82 2.08
C PHE A 173 -8.37 -2.81 1.30
N ASP A 174 -8.55 -3.77 0.41
CA ASP A 174 -9.78 -3.93 -0.36
C ASP A 174 -10.50 -5.21 0.07
N HIS A 175 -11.80 -5.09 0.25
CA HIS A 175 -12.73 -6.18 0.50
C HIS A 175 -13.69 -6.29 -0.68
N TYR A 176 -13.59 -7.40 -1.42
CA TYR A 176 -14.45 -7.68 -2.57
C TYR A 176 -15.50 -8.74 -2.21
N SER A 177 -16.77 -8.39 -2.41
CA SER A 177 -17.93 -9.23 -2.10
C SER A 177 -18.92 -9.33 -3.27
N ASN A 178 -19.84 -10.31 -3.22
CA ASN A 178 -20.72 -10.63 -4.34
C ASN A 178 -21.89 -9.64 -4.55
N ASN A 179 -22.27 -8.86 -3.54
CA ASN A 179 -23.55 -8.14 -3.48
C ASN A 179 -23.38 -6.64 -3.24
N GLU A 180 -22.57 -5.98 -4.06
CA GLU A 180 -22.32 -4.52 -3.98
C GLU A 180 -21.64 -4.03 -2.69
N GLN A 181 -21.60 -4.77 -1.59
CA GLN A 181 -20.92 -4.41 -0.33
C GLN A 181 -19.38 -4.47 -0.38
N SER A 182 -18.79 -4.23 -1.54
CA SER A 182 -17.35 -4.14 -1.67
C SER A 182 -16.89 -2.78 -1.14
N TYR A 183 -15.77 -2.75 -0.43
CA TYR A 183 -15.23 -1.51 0.09
C TYR A 183 -13.71 -1.55 0.12
N GLY A 184 -13.11 -0.38 0.12
CA GLY A 184 -11.67 -0.22 0.32
C GLY A 184 -11.40 0.77 1.43
N ASN A 185 -10.35 0.49 2.19
CA ASN A 185 -9.86 1.34 3.27
C ASN A 185 -8.39 1.69 3.02
N SER A 186 -8.01 2.92 3.35
CA SER A 186 -6.62 3.31 3.53
C SER A 186 -6.22 3.06 4.98
N ILE A 187 -5.05 2.48 5.21
CA ILE A 187 -4.51 2.18 6.53
C ILE A 187 -3.19 2.92 6.71
N TYR A 188 -3.12 3.70 7.78
CA TYR A 188 -1.94 4.46 8.18
C TYR A 188 -1.31 3.79 9.41
N LEU A 189 -0.05 3.39 9.31
CA LEU A 189 0.67 2.66 10.36
C LEU A 189 1.92 3.39 10.80
N GLU A 190 2.19 3.36 12.10
CA GLU A 190 3.43 3.88 12.69
C GLU A 190 4.13 2.78 13.48
N LYS A 191 5.45 2.72 13.36
CA LYS A 191 6.31 1.82 14.10
C LYS A 191 6.64 2.43 15.44
N ILE A 192 6.15 1.80 16.51
CA ILE A 192 6.36 2.22 17.89
C ILE A 192 7.06 1.07 18.62
N GLU A 193 8.24 1.35 19.17
CA GLU A 193 9.06 0.35 19.88
C GLU A 193 9.32 -0.89 19.01
N GLY A 194 9.63 -0.66 17.73
CA GLY A 194 9.90 -1.72 16.76
C GLY A 194 8.66 -2.48 16.26
N LYS A 195 7.45 -2.13 16.71
CA LYS A 195 6.20 -2.82 16.32
C LYS A 195 5.27 -1.89 15.54
N TRP A 196 4.73 -2.38 14.43
CA TRP A 196 3.73 -1.65 13.66
C TRP A 196 2.40 -1.55 14.42
N LYS A 197 1.82 -0.35 14.43
CA LYS A 197 0.51 -0.06 15.03
C LYS A 197 -0.32 0.75 14.03
N ILE A 198 -1.57 0.36 13.80
CA ILE A 198 -2.50 1.20 13.02
C ILE A 198 -2.79 2.46 13.82
N LYS A 199 -2.59 3.60 13.19
CA LYS A 199 -2.92 4.92 13.73
C LYS A 199 -4.25 5.42 13.24
N TYR A 200 -4.58 5.14 11.98
CA TYR A 200 -5.80 5.61 11.38
C TYR A 200 -6.24 4.69 10.23
N ILE A 201 -7.56 4.60 10.06
CA ILE A 201 -8.20 3.90 8.95
C ILE A 201 -9.18 4.88 8.32
N GLU A 202 -9.05 5.08 7.02
CA GLU A 202 -9.92 5.95 6.24
C GLU A 202 -10.69 5.11 5.23
N LYS A 203 -12.02 5.25 5.19
CA LYS A 203 -12.80 4.64 4.12
C LYS A 203 -12.47 5.31 2.79
N ASN A 204 -11.99 4.53 1.82
CA ASN A 204 -11.55 5.00 0.51
C ASN A 204 -12.71 4.99 -0.50
N TRP A 205 -13.36 3.84 -0.63
CA TRP A 205 -14.49 3.63 -1.54
C TRP A 205 -15.42 2.59 -0.95
N ASN A 206 -16.67 2.62 -1.39
CA ASN A 206 -17.62 1.54 -1.22
C ASN A 206 -18.59 1.53 -2.39
N ILE A 207 -19.14 0.37 -2.65
CA ILE A 207 -20.24 0.15 -3.56
C ILE A 207 -21.48 -0.18 -2.72
#